data_AF-A0A4Z0KQI8-F1
#
_entry.id   AF-A0A4Z0KQI8-F1
#
_cell.length_a   1.000
_cell.length_b   1.000
_cell.length_c   1.000
_cell.angle_alpha   90.00
_cell.angle_beta   90.00
_cell.angle_gamma   90.00
#
_symmetry.space_group_name_H-M   'P 1'
#
loop_
_entity.id
_entity.type
_entity.pdbx_description
1 polymer ?
#
loop_
_entity_poly.entity_id
_entity_poly.type
_entity_poly.pdbx_seq_one_letter_code
_entity_poly.pdbx_strand_id
1 'polypeptide(L)' 'MANADLDKQPDSVSSVLKVFGILQALGEEREIVITDLSQRFMMSKSTFYLFLQSMK' A
#
# COMPACT_ATOMS: atom_id res chain seq x y z
N MET A 1 -11.62 32.71 -20.71
CA MET A 1 -11.86 31.28 -21.03
C MET A 1 -10.48 30.71 -21.33
N ALA A 2 -9.87 29.77 -20.63
CA ALA A 2 -10.33 28.77 -19.68
C ALA A 2 -9.15 28.41 -18.74
N ASN A 3 -9.35 28.52 -17.42
CA ASN A 3 -8.49 27.91 -16.40
C ASN A 3 -9.34 26.81 -15.75
N ALA A 4 -9.35 25.58 -16.29
CA ALA A 4 -10.17 24.50 -15.73
C ALA A 4 -9.66 23.07 -16.00
N ASP A 5 -8.39 22.87 -16.36
CA ASP A 5 -7.86 21.53 -16.69
C ASP A 5 -6.85 20.97 -15.67
N LEU A 6 -6.61 21.66 -14.55
CA LEU A 6 -5.69 21.18 -13.49
C LEU A 6 -6.38 20.35 -12.39
N ASP A 7 -7.71 20.22 -12.40
CA ASP A 7 -8.49 19.52 -11.36
C ASP A 7 -8.68 18.02 -11.65
N LYS A 8 -7.96 17.48 -12.65
CA LYS A 8 -7.96 16.05 -12.99
C LYS A 8 -6.64 15.39 -12.63
N GLN A 9 -5.98 15.82 -11.56
CA GLN A 9 -4.97 14.94 -10.97
C GLN A 9 -5.76 13.76 -10.40
N PRO A 10 -5.62 12.53 -10.96
CA PRO A 10 -6.27 11.38 -10.37
C PRO A 10 -5.82 11.31 -8.91
N ASP A 11 -6.78 11.15 -7.99
CA ASP A 11 -6.50 11.03 -6.56
C ASP A 11 -5.27 10.17 -6.36
N SER A 12 -4.30 10.71 -5.62
CA SER A 12 -3.01 10.04 -5.40
C SER A 12 -3.25 8.56 -5.14
N VAL A 13 -2.71 7.72 -6.02
CA VAL A 13 -3.13 6.33 -6.12
C VAL A 13 -2.80 5.62 -4.80
N SER A 14 -3.81 5.45 -3.95
CA SER A 14 -3.65 4.97 -2.57
C SER A 14 -2.96 3.60 -2.51
N SER A 15 -3.11 2.77 -3.54
CA SER A 15 -2.42 1.49 -3.63
C SER A 15 -0.90 1.64 -3.72
N VAL A 16 -0.38 2.66 -4.41
CA VAL A 16 1.07 2.91 -4.52
C VAL A 16 1.63 3.32 -3.15
N LEU A 17 0.96 4.20 -2.43
CA LEU A 17 1.37 4.60 -1.07
C LEU A 17 1.36 3.40 -0.10
N LYS A 18 0.35 2.53 -0.21
CA LYS A 18 0.27 1.30 0.59
C LYS A 18 1.42 0.34 0.29
N VAL A 19 1.80 0.19 -0.99
CA VAL A 19 2.95 -0.64 -1.41
C VAL A 19 4.24 -0.12 -0.77
N PHE A 20 4.51 1.18 -0.87
CA PHE A 20 5.71 1.77 -0.29
C PHE A 20 5.75 1.64 1.23
N GLY A 21 4.61 1.83 1.92
CA GLY A 21 4.53 1.61 3.36
C GLY A 21 4.86 0.16 3.74
N ILE A 22 4.33 -0.82 3.00
CA ILE A 22 4.60 -2.25 3.26
C ILE A 22 6.08 -2.58 3.02
N LEU A 23 6.67 -2.08 1.94
CA LEU A 23 8.10 -2.26 1.65
C LEU A 23 9.00 -1.63 2.72
N GLN A 24 8.65 -0.45 3.24
CA GLN A 24 9.40 0.17 4.32
C GLN A 24 9.34 -0.68 5.59
N ALA A 25 8.16 -1.16 5.97
CA ALA A 25 8.01 -2.03 7.14
C ALA A 25 8.82 -3.34 6.99
N LEU A 26 8.84 -3.94 5.80
CA LEU A 26 9.66 -5.12 5.50
C LEU A 26 11.17 -4.85 5.45
N GLY A 27 11.58 -3.59 5.21
CA GLY A 27 12.99 -3.19 5.23
C GLY A 27 13.55 -2.94 6.63
N GLU A 28 12.69 -2.57 7.59
CA GLU A 28 13.06 -2.28 8.97
C GLU A 28 13.22 -3.55 9.83
N GLU A 29 12.42 -4.58 9.56
CA GLU A 29 12.45 -5.84 10.31
C GLU A 29 12.77 -7.05 9.42
N ARG A 30 13.73 -7.86 9.86
CA ARG A 30 14.20 -9.05 9.14
C ARG A 30 13.16 -10.17 9.08
N GLU A 31 12.29 -10.25 10.08
CA GLU A 31 11.20 -11.23 10.19
C GLU A 31 9.98 -10.53 10.80
N ILE A 32 8.88 -10.47 10.04
CA ILE A 32 7.61 -9.91 10.51
C ILE A 32 6.53 -10.99 10.45
N VAL A 33 5.73 -11.08 11.51
CA VAL A 33 4.52 -11.90 11.53
C VAL A 33 3.44 -11.24 10.66
N ILE A 34 2.91 -11.98 9.68
CA ILE A 34 1.87 -11.48 8.74
C ILE A 34 0.64 -10.91 9.45
N THR A 35 0.27 -11.48 10.60
CA THR A 35 -0.86 -10.97 11.41
C THR A 35 -0.64 -9.53 11.83
N ASP A 36 0.53 -9.22 12.38
CA ASP A 36 0.85 -7.90 12.91
C ASP A 36 0.98 -6.89 11.77
N LEU A 37 1.56 -7.31 10.65
CA LEU A 37 1.68 -6.48 9.46
C LEU A 37 0.31 -6.16 8.84
N SER A 38 -0.57 -7.15 8.71
CA SER A 38 -1.92 -6.94 8.16
C SER A 38 -2.74 -5.95 9.02
N GLN A 39 -2.60 -6.00 10.35
CA GLN A 39 -3.25 -5.06 11.26
C GLN A 39 -2.68 -3.65 11.12
N ARG A 40 -1.35 -3.50 11.00
CA ARG A 40 -0.67 -2.20 10.81
C ARG A 40 -1.14 -1.48 9.54
N PHE A 41 -1.47 -2.22 8.48
CA PHE A 41 -1.98 -1.68 7.23
C PHE A 41 -3.52 -1.65 7.13
N MET A 42 -4.23 -1.97 8.21
CA MET A 42 -5.70 -2.04 8.25
C MET A 42 -6.28 -2.96 7.15
N MET A 43 -5.59 -4.06 6.87
CA MET A 43 -5.99 -5.05 5.87
C MET A 43 -6.38 -6.36 6.53
N SER A 44 -7.28 -7.12 5.88
CA SER A 44 -7.48 -8.52 6.26
C SER A 44 -6.22 -9.33 5.95
N LYS A 45 -5.98 -10.43 6.70
CA LYS A 45 -4.88 -11.35 6.40
C LYS A 45 -4.91 -11.81 4.95
N SER A 46 -6.08 -12.18 4.44
CA SER A 46 -6.26 -12.65 3.05
C SER A 46 -5.89 -11.59 2.02
N THR A 47 -6.32 -10.34 2.23
CA THR A 47 -5.95 -9.20 1.36
C THR A 47 -4.44 -8.99 1.37
N PHE A 48 -3.82 -9.06 2.54
CA PHE A 48 -2.38 -8.90 2.70
C PHE A 48 -1.59 -10.04 2.06
N TYR A 49 -2.05 -11.29 2.18
CA TYR A 49 -1.46 -12.44 1.50
C TYR A 49 -1.50 -12.32 -0.01
N LEU A 50 -2.65 -11.95 -0.59
CA LEU A 50 -2.78 -11.74 -2.04
C LEU A 50 -1.90 -10.59 -2.53
N PHE A 51 -1.78 -9.54 -1.72
CA PHE A 51 -0.86 -8.44 -2.00
C PHE A 51 0.60 -8.93 -2.07
N LEU A 52 1.09 -9.62 -1.04
CA LEU A 52 2.45 -10.18 -1.05
C LEU A 52 2.66 -11.16 -2.22
N GLN A 53 1.66 -11.96 -2.56
CA GLN A 53 1.72 -12.88 -3.68
C GLN A 53 1.88 -12.14 -5.02
N SER A 54 1.26 -10.97 -5.18
CA SER A 54 1.42 -10.14 -6.39
C SER A 54 2.81 -9.50 -6.54
N MET A 55 3.62 -9.49 -5.47
CA MET A 55 4.98 -8.96 -5.47
C MET A 55 6.06 -10.01 -5.76
N LYS A 56 5.67 -11.29 -5.83
CA LYS A 56 6.56 -12.41 -6.16
C LYS A 56 6.76 -12.53 -7.66
#